data_AF-A0A838DM90-F1
#
_entry.id   AF-A0A838DM90-F1
#
_cell.length_a   1.000
_cell.length_b   1.000
_cell.length_c   1.000
_cell.angle_alpha   90.00
_cell.angle_beta   90.00
_cell.angle_gamma   90.00
#
_symmetry.space_group_name_H-M   'P 1'
#
loop_
_entity.id
_entity.type
_entity.pdbx_description
1 polymer ?
#
loop_
_entity_poly.entity_id
_entity_poly.type
_entity_poly.pdbx_seq_one_letter_code
_entity_poly.pdbx_strand_id
1 'polypeptide(L)'
;MEPTPFGALLKRYRMAAGLTQEALAERASLSARAVSDLERGLSRAPRYDTLDLLTRAMNLEASQRATLFAAARPALPGEDAKATPLQVLPFPPTALIGREQEVTQALDLVRERSVRLLTVTGPGGVGKTRLALEIAHNLRADFADGLAWVDLTVLRDPSLVPQTVAQALGLHEQADRPFSEQVRTFFQDKQYLLLFDNFEQVLSAADFVADLLVSCPRLQVLVTSRAPLHLRAEQQLVLTPLTQAAAVTLFRERAQRVQPHLDATEPSVAAICEQVDRLPLAIELAAAHVRVLSLPLLRERLSDRLRFLRGGARDLPERQRTMHEAIAWSYNLLPPTQQRWFRALSIFMGGYTLAAAESICWGEEPFTPDEGLSTIAALVDASLVQVEITGDGLPRYHLLEVIREYAAEQLRAAGEEEDYQWRHAEYYAALAEEAERVGAGQGGREAHLERESANGRAALYWAYERGEVTLGLRLATWFGRLWLTRGQMSEANQWLSRMLALDEARGAQAA
;
A
#
# COMPACT_ATOMS: atom_id res chain seq x y z
N MET A 1 -9.10 -20.73 -51.87
CA MET A 1 -9.78 -19.78 -52.78
C MET A 1 -9.14 -18.43 -52.54
N GLU A 2 -8.50 -17.85 -53.55
CA GLU A 2 -7.94 -16.50 -53.41
C GLU A 2 -9.07 -15.48 -53.15
N PRO A 3 -8.89 -14.53 -52.21
CA PRO A 3 -9.91 -13.52 -51.93
C PRO A 3 -10.13 -12.65 -53.17
N THR A 4 -11.39 -12.47 -53.57
CA THR A 4 -11.72 -11.63 -54.73
C THR A 4 -11.32 -10.18 -54.45
N PRO A 5 -10.54 -9.53 -55.33
CA PRO A 5 -10.08 -8.16 -55.09
C PRO A 5 -11.24 -7.16 -55.04
N PHE A 6 -11.11 -6.14 -54.20
CA PHE A 6 -12.12 -5.09 -53.96
C PHE A 6 -12.74 -4.53 -55.24
N GLY A 7 -11.92 -4.13 -56.21
CA GLY A 7 -12.39 -3.52 -57.47
C GLY A 7 -13.27 -4.46 -58.30
N ALA A 8 -12.96 -5.77 -58.29
CA ALA A 8 -13.77 -6.78 -58.96
C ALA A 8 -15.12 -7.01 -58.25
N LEU A 9 -15.13 -6.98 -56.92
CA LEU A 9 -16.36 -7.08 -56.13
C LEU A 9 -17.25 -5.85 -56.30
N LEU A 10 -16.67 -4.64 -56.26
CA LEU A 10 -17.38 -3.39 -56.50
C LEU A 10 -18.05 -3.40 -57.89
N LYS A 11 -17.31 -3.80 -58.93
CA LYS A 11 -17.83 -3.93 -60.29
C LYS A 11 -18.98 -4.94 -60.38
N ARG A 12 -18.82 -6.10 -59.73
CA ARG A 12 -19.85 -7.15 -59.69
C ARG A 12 -21.15 -6.66 -59.05
N TYR A 13 -21.05 -6.01 -57.89
CA TYR A 13 -22.22 -5.49 -57.18
C TYR A 13 -22.88 -4.32 -57.92
N ARG A 14 -22.09 -3.43 -58.54
CA ARG A 14 -22.64 -2.36 -59.40
C ARG A 14 -23.43 -2.93 -60.58
N MET A 15 -22.87 -3.92 -61.27
CA MET A 15 -23.54 -4.57 -62.41
C MET A 15 -24.80 -5.32 -61.98
N ALA A 16 -24.78 -5.99 -60.84
CA ALA A 16 -25.97 -6.63 -60.26
C ALA A 16 -27.06 -5.62 -59.89
N ALA A 17 -26.69 -4.41 -59.47
CA ALA A 17 -27.60 -3.31 -59.22
C ALA A 17 -28.08 -2.59 -60.51
N GLY A 18 -27.63 -3.03 -61.70
CA GLY A 18 -28.03 -2.44 -62.99
C GLY A 18 -27.48 -1.03 -63.25
N LEU A 19 -26.40 -0.63 -62.57
CA LEU A 19 -25.87 0.74 -62.63
C LEU A 19 -24.68 0.85 -63.59
N THR A 20 -24.61 1.94 -64.37
CA THR A 20 -23.35 2.36 -65.03
C THR A 20 -22.39 2.99 -64.00
N GLN A 21 -21.13 3.19 -64.38
CA GLN A 21 -20.18 3.89 -63.50
C GLN A 21 -20.62 5.33 -63.23
N GLU A 22 -21.19 6.02 -64.22
CA GLU A 22 -21.75 7.37 -64.05
C GLU A 22 -22.97 7.36 -63.12
N ALA A 23 -23.89 6.41 -63.29
CA ALA A 23 -25.08 6.31 -62.46
C ALA A 23 -24.78 5.98 -60.99
N LEU A 24 -23.75 5.14 -60.73
CA LEU A 24 -23.28 4.90 -59.37
C LEU A 24 -22.60 6.13 -58.77
N ALA A 25 -21.77 6.82 -59.56
CA ALA A 25 -21.09 8.03 -59.13
C ALA A 25 -22.08 9.13 -58.74
N GLU A 26 -23.11 9.36 -59.55
CA GLU A 26 -24.18 10.32 -59.27
C GLU A 26 -24.92 9.97 -57.96
N ARG A 27 -25.34 8.72 -57.79
CA ARG A 27 -26.04 8.27 -56.57
C ARG A 27 -25.19 8.32 -55.31
N ALA A 28 -23.89 8.05 -55.43
CA ALA A 28 -22.96 8.07 -54.30
C ALA A 28 -22.36 9.46 -54.04
N SER A 29 -22.72 10.49 -54.82
CA SER A 29 -22.09 11.82 -54.78
C SER A 29 -20.57 11.77 -54.97
N LEU A 30 -20.10 10.92 -55.89
CA LEU A 30 -18.70 10.74 -56.28
C LEU A 30 -18.50 11.13 -57.75
N SER A 31 -17.26 11.26 -58.20
CA SER A 31 -16.97 11.42 -59.64
C SER A 31 -16.94 10.06 -60.36
N ALA A 32 -17.37 10.02 -61.63
CA ALA A 32 -17.30 8.80 -62.44
C ALA A 32 -15.86 8.26 -62.55
N ARG A 33 -14.87 9.17 -62.54
CA ARG A 33 -13.45 8.83 -62.48
C ARG A 33 -13.08 8.11 -61.18
N ALA A 34 -13.57 8.56 -60.02
CA ALA A 34 -13.32 7.91 -58.74
C ALA A 34 -13.89 6.48 -58.69
N VAL A 35 -15.10 6.26 -59.22
CA VAL A 35 -15.68 4.91 -59.33
C VAL A 35 -14.85 4.02 -60.27
N SER A 36 -14.43 4.55 -61.43
CA SER A 36 -13.56 3.82 -62.36
C SER A 36 -12.19 3.47 -61.75
N ASP A 37 -11.58 4.39 -60.99
CA ASP A 37 -10.27 4.17 -60.36
C ASP A 37 -10.35 3.13 -59.24
N LEU A 38 -11.47 3.07 -58.51
CA LEU A 38 -11.76 2.04 -57.51
C LEU A 38 -11.98 0.65 -58.13
N GLU A 39 -12.72 0.55 -59.23
CA GLU A 39 -12.94 -0.72 -59.93
C GLU A 39 -11.67 -1.28 -60.58
N ARG A 40 -10.77 -0.41 -61.04
CA ARG A 40 -9.47 -0.79 -61.62
C ARG A 40 -8.39 -1.07 -60.57
N GLY A 41 -8.68 -0.83 -59.28
CA GLY A 41 -7.71 -1.00 -58.20
C GLY A 41 -6.55 0.00 -58.22
N LEU A 42 -6.73 1.16 -58.87
CA LEU A 42 -5.70 2.20 -59.01
C LEU A 42 -5.59 3.09 -57.77
N SER A 43 -6.64 3.14 -56.94
CA SER A 43 -6.64 3.88 -55.67
C SER A 43 -6.38 2.94 -54.48
N ARG A 44 -5.56 3.40 -53.52
CA ARG A 44 -5.43 2.76 -52.19
C ARG A 44 -6.80 2.70 -51.51
N ALA A 45 -7.01 1.67 -50.68
CA ALA A 45 -8.26 1.33 -50.00
C ALA A 45 -9.16 2.56 -49.70
N PRO A 46 -10.42 2.59 -50.19
CA PRO A 46 -11.31 3.74 -49.99
C PRO A 46 -11.59 3.99 -48.50
N ARG A 47 -11.87 5.26 -48.15
CA ARG A 47 -12.29 5.64 -46.80
C ARG A 47 -13.64 4.99 -46.46
N TYR A 48 -13.89 4.80 -45.16
CA TYR A 48 -15.10 4.16 -44.66
C TYR A 48 -16.37 4.88 -45.13
N ASP A 49 -16.36 6.21 -45.11
CA ASP A 49 -17.49 7.04 -45.57
C ASP A 49 -17.78 6.82 -47.07
N THR A 50 -16.73 6.66 -47.88
CA THR A 50 -16.86 6.36 -49.32
C THR A 50 -17.45 4.97 -49.54
N LEU A 51 -17.08 3.98 -48.72
CA LEU A 51 -17.67 2.64 -48.78
C LEU A 51 -19.15 2.66 -48.39
N ASP A 52 -19.52 3.38 -47.33
CA ASP A 52 -20.90 3.50 -46.90
C ASP A 52 -21.77 4.16 -47.99
N LEU A 53 -21.30 5.26 -48.60
CA LEU A 53 -21.97 5.91 -49.74
C LEU A 53 -22.18 4.96 -50.92
N LEU A 54 -21.16 4.18 -51.30
CA LEU A 54 -21.24 3.21 -52.39
C LEU A 54 -22.22 2.07 -52.07
N THR A 55 -22.19 1.53 -50.84
CA THR A 55 -23.10 0.44 -50.45
C THR A 55 -24.56 0.88 -50.36
N ARG A 56 -24.82 2.11 -49.90
CA ARG A 56 -26.16 2.72 -49.91
C ARG A 56 -26.63 2.98 -51.34
N ALA A 57 -25.78 3.52 -52.21
CA ALA A 57 -26.12 3.83 -53.60
C ALA A 57 -26.47 2.58 -54.44
N MET A 58 -25.85 1.43 -54.13
CA MET A 58 -26.15 0.13 -54.74
C MET A 58 -27.22 -0.68 -54.00
N ASN A 59 -27.74 -0.17 -52.87
CA ASN A 59 -28.71 -0.83 -51.99
C ASN A 59 -28.30 -2.27 -51.60
N LEU A 60 -27.05 -2.45 -51.17
CA LEU A 60 -26.51 -3.78 -50.83
C LEU A 60 -27.11 -4.32 -49.54
N GLU A 61 -27.30 -5.64 -49.47
CA GLU A 61 -27.70 -6.36 -48.25
C GLU A 61 -26.54 -6.46 -47.24
N ALA A 62 -26.84 -6.73 -45.96
CA ALA A 62 -25.84 -6.77 -44.89
C ALA A 62 -24.65 -7.71 -45.18
N SER A 63 -24.90 -8.88 -45.80
CA SER A 63 -23.88 -9.86 -46.20
C SER A 63 -22.96 -9.35 -47.32
N GLN A 64 -23.54 -8.65 -48.31
CA GLN A 64 -22.82 -8.03 -49.42
C GLN A 64 -22.00 -6.83 -48.96
N ARG A 65 -22.54 -6.03 -48.01
CA ARG A 65 -21.81 -4.96 -47.34
C ARG A 65 -20.59 -5.53 -46.63
N ALA A 66 -20.77 -6.50 -45.75
CA ALA A 66 -19.66 -7.13 -45.02
C ALA A 66 -18.57 -7.66 -45.97
N THR A 67 -18.96 -8.30 -47.07
CA THR A 67 -18.03 -8.82 -48.08
C THR A 67 -17.25 -7.70 -48.79
N LEU A 68 -17.91 -6.60 -49.16
CA LEU A 68 -17.25 -5.48 -49.84
C LEU A 68 -16.31 -4.72 -48.89
N PHE A 69 -16.70 -4.54 -47.63
CA PHE A 69 -15.87 -3.91 -46.60
C PHE A 69 -14.62 -4.76 -46.29
N ALA A 70 -14.78 -6.08 -46.16
CA ALA A 70 -13.66 -7.02 -45.94
C ALA A 70 -12.69 -7.05 -47.13
N ALA A 71 -13.18 -6.89 -48.36
CA ALA A 71 -12.31 -6.80 -49.53
C ALA A 71 -11.60 -5.45 -49.66
N ALA A 72 -12.25 -4.35 -49.24
CA ALA A 72 -11.65 -3.01 -49.24
C ALA A 72 -10.51 -2.88 -48.22
N ARG A 73 -10.61 -3.63 -47.12
CA ARG A 73 -9.60 -3.76 -46.07
C ARG A 73 -9.37 -5.24 -45.80
N PRO A 74 -8.57 -5.94 -46.62
CA PRO A 74 -8.18 -7.30 -46.27
C PRO A 74 -7.53 -7.23 -44.89
N ALA A 75 -8.13 -7.91 -43.91
CA ALA A 75 -7.52 -8.07 -42.60
C ALA A 75 -6.10 -8.58 -42.81
N LEU A 76 -5.12 -7.98 -42.14
CA LEU A 76 -3.79 -8.57 -42.07
C LEU A 76 -3.97 -10.01 -41.58
N PRO A 77 -3.41 -11.03 -42.26
CA PRO A 77 -3.49 -12.40 -41.79
C PRO A 77 -2.76 -12.47 -40.44
N GLY A 78 -3.54 -12.46 -39.35
CA GLY A 78 -3.05 -12.31 -37.99
C GLY A 78 -4.07 -11.84 -36.94
N GLU A 79 -5.28 -11.39 -37.33
CA GLU A 79 -6.33 -10.95 -36.39
C GLU A 79 -7.45 -11.99 -36.14
N ASP A 80 -7.14 -13.29 -36.29
CA ASP A 80 -7.92 -14.38 -35.70
C ASP A 80 -7.11 -15.03 -34.57
N ALA A 81 -6.78 -14.22 -33.58
CA ALA A 81 -6.66 -14.65 -32.20
C ALA A 81 -7.35 -13.57 -31.39
N LYS A 82 -8.26 -13.96 -30.48
CA LYS A 82 -8.77 -13.08 -29.43
C LYS A 82 -7.58 -12.57 -28.60
N ALA A 83 -6.90 -11.54 -29.05
CA ALA A 83 -6.02 -10.76 -28.22
C ALA A 83 -6.94 -9.86 -27.40
N THR A 84 -7.48 -10.41 -26.31
CA THR A 84 -7.78 -9.58 -25.14
C THR A 84 -6.57 -8.66 -24.97
N PRO A 85 -6.73 -7.32 -24.92
CA PRO A 85 -5.58 -6.46 -24.69
C PRO A 85 -4.97 -6.89 -23.36
N LEU A 86 -3.86 -7.62 -23.42
CA LEU A 86 -3.07 -7.96 -22.25
C LEU A 86 -2.50 -6.63 -21.81
N GLN A 87 -3.14 -5.99 -20.84
CA GLN A 87 -2.54 -4.88 -20.14
C GLN A 87 -1.18 -5.37 -19.64
N VAL A 88 -0.12 -4.73 -20.11
CA VAL A 88 1.24 -5.15 -19.80
C VAL A 88 1.45 -4.88 -18.31
N LEU A 89 1.56 -5.97 -17.54
CA LEU A 89 2.01 -5.89 -16.16
C LEU A 89 3.28 -5.04 -16.09
N PRO A 90 3.33 -3.99 -15.24
CA PRO A 90 4.53 -3.18 -15.10
C PRO A 90 5.71 -4.05 -14.67
N PHE A 91 6.80 -4.02 -15.43
CA PHE A 91 8.07 -4.63 -15.02
C PHE A 91 8.86 -3.63 -14.19
N PRO A 92 9.09 -3.90 -12.89
CA PRO A 92 9.86 -3.00 -12.06
C PRO A 92 11.31 -2.92 -12.53
N PRO A 93 11.95 -1.73 -12.52
CA PRO A 93 13.30 -1.53 -13.06
C PRO A 93 14.43 -2.06 -12.16
N THR A 94 14.07 -2.69 -11.05
CA THR A 94 15.01 -3.17 -10.02
C THR A 94 14.62 -4.57 -9.57
N ALA A 95 15.57 -5.33 -9.03
CA ALA A 95 15.26 -6.62 -8.43
C ALA A 95 14.45 -6.44 -7.13
N LEU A 96 13.60 -7.42 -6.82
CA LEU A 96 13.01 -7.55 -5.49
C LEU A 96 14.04 -8.22 -4.58
N ILE A 97 14.29 -7.67 -3.39
CA ILE A 97 15.35 -8.13 -2.49
C ILE A 97 14.73 -8.62 -1.18
N GLY A 98 15.09 -9.83 -0.75
CA GLY A 98 14.79 -10.33 0.59
C GLY A 98 13.31 -10.61 0.83
N ARG A 99 12.60 -11.01 -0.23
CA ARG A 99 11.17 -11.36 -0.23
C ARG A 99 10.89 -12.73 -0.83
N GLU A 100 11.91 -13.56 -0.97
CA GLU A 100 11.83 -14.84 -1.66
C GLU A 100 10.87 -15.80 -0.93
N GLN A 101 10.82 -15.73 0.40
CA GLN A 101 9.91 -16.53 1.22
C GLN A 101 8.46 -16.09 1.04
N GLU A 102 8.18 -14.78 1.07
CA GLU A 102 6.83 -14.24 0.88
C GLU A 102 6.32 -14.45 -0.54
N VAL A 103 7.18 -14.36 -1.55
CA VAL A 103 6.83 -14.75 -2.92
C VAL A 103 6.45 -16.22 -2.96
N THR A 104 7.28 -17.11 -2.41
CA THR A 104 7.00 -18.56 -2.39
C THR A 104 5.68 -18.86 -1.69
N GLN A 105 5.47 -18.29 -0.50
CA GLN A 105 4.23 -18.44 0.27
C GLN A 105 3.01 -17.95 -0.51
N ALA A 106 3.10 -16.79 -1.16
CA ALA A 106 2.00 -16.26 -1.95
C ALA A 106 1.69 -17.14 -3.17
N LEU A 107 2.71 -17.67 -3.85
CA LEU A 107 2.52 -18.58 -4.99
C LEU A 107 1.84 -19.88 -4.56
N ASP A 108 2.26 -20.45 -3.43
CA ASP A 108 1.64 -21.65 -2.87
C ASP A 108 0.18 -21.38 -2.53
N LEU A 109 -0.10 -20.29 -1.79
CA LEU A 109 -1.47 -19.88 -1.46
C LEU A 109 -2.33 -19.67 -2.69
N VAL A 110 -1.87 -18.95 -3.72
CA VAL A 110 -2.69 -18.72 -4.92
C VAL A 110 -2.91 -20.00 -5.72
N ARG A 111 -1.97 -20.96 -5.69
CA ARG A 111 -2.15 -22.26 -6.36
C ARG A 111 -3.09 -23.20 -5.62
N GLU A 112 -3.35 -22.97 -4.33
CA GLU A 112 -4.39 -23.69 -3.60
C GLU A 112 -5.79 -23.33 -4.11
N ARG A 113 -6.53 -24.34 -4.58
CA ARG A 113 -7.88 -24.13 -5.15
C ARG A 113 -8.89 -23.50 -4.19
N SER A 114 -8.69 -23.66 -2.88
CA SER A 114 -9.52 -23.06 -1.84
C SER A 114 -9.30 -21.56 -1.68
N VAL A 115 -8.14 -21.04 -2.07
CA VAL A 115 -7.80 -19.63 -1.93
C VAL A 115 -8.16 -18.91 -3.22
N ARG A 116 -9.16 -18.03 -3.15
CA ARG A 116 -9.62 -17.24 -4.29
C ARG A 116 -9.46 -15.73 -4.10
N LEU A 117 -9.14 -15.31 -2.89
CA LEU A 117 -8.79 -13.94 -2.55
C LEU A 117 -7.54 -13.96 -1.66
N LEU A 118 -6.47 -13.38 -2.15
CA LEU A 118 -5.25 -13.14 -1.38
C LEU A 118 -5.05 -11.63 -1.23
N THR A 119 -5.01 -11.13 0.00
CA THR A 119 -4.73 -9.72 0.29
C THR A 119 -3.36 -9.59 0.92
N VAL A 120 -2.46 -8.88 0.25
CA VAL A 120 -1.15 -8.49 0.76
C VAL A 120 -1.29 -7.20 1.57
N THR A 121 -1.10 -7.29 2.89
CA THR A 121 -1.19 -6.17 3.84
C THR A 121 0.17 -5.76 4.39
N GLY A 122 0.24 -4.66 5.12
CA GLY A 122 1.48 -4.18 5.75
C GLY A 122 1.68 -2.65 5.64
N PRO A 123 2.69 -2.10 6.33
CA PRO A 123 2.87 -0.66 6.46
C PRO A 123 3.18 0.05 5.13
N GLY A 124 3.05 1.38 5.14
CA GLY A 124 3.47 2.22 4.02
C GLY A 124 4.96 2.03 3.70
N GLY A 125 5.29 1.84 2.43
CA GLY A 125 6.70 1.66 2.01
C GLY A 125 7.30 0.26 2.24
N VAL A 126 6.52 -0.72 2.71
CA VAL A 126 6.99 -2.10 2.97
C VAL A 126 7.24 -2.94 1.71
N GLY A 127 6.74 -2.50 0.54
CA GLY A 127 6.94 -3.16 -0.75
C GLY A 127 5.77 -3.99 -1.29
N LYS A 128 4.54 -3.82 -0.78
CA LYS A 128 3.35 -4.59 -1.21
C LYS A 128 3.15 -4.63 -2.72
N THR A 129 3.15 -3.48 -3.40
CA THR A 129 3.01 -3.39 -4.86
C THR A 129 4.12 -4.13 -5.59
N ARG A 130 5.36 -4.01 -5.11
CA ARG A 130 6.52 -4.70 -5.71
C ARG A 130 6.40 -6.22 -5.58
N LEU A 131 5.95 -6.69 -4.42
CA LEU A 131 5.69 -8.12 -4.19
C LEU A 131 4.54 -8.63 -5.07
N ALA A 132 3.42 -7.91 -5.13
CA ALA A 132 2.25 -8.35 -5.89
C ALA A 132 2.51 -8.39 -7.41
N LEU A 133 3.31 -7.44 -7.93
CA LEU A 133 3.79 -7.50 -9.30
C LEU A 133 4.67 -8.72 -9.51
N GLU A 134 5.63 -9.01 -8.62
CA GLU A 134 6.47 -10.22 -8.72
C GLU A 134 5.63 -11.51 -8.73
N ILE A 135 4.65 -11.62 -7.83
CA ILE A 135 3.70 -12.73 -7.78
C ILE A 135 2.94 -12.85 -9.11
N ALA A 136 2.38 -11.75 -9.62
CA ALA A 136 1.63 -11.72 -10.87
C ALA A 136 2.48 -12.16 -12.08
N HIS A 137 3.77 -11.79 -12.12
CA HIS A 137 4.68 -12.24 -13.17
C HIS A 137 4.94 -13.75 -13.10
N ASN A 138 5.15 -14.29 -11.91
CA ASN A 138 5.39 -15.72 -11.69
C ASN A 138 4.16 -16.59 -11.96
N LEU A 139 2.95 -16.04 -11.79
CA LEU A 139 1.69 -16.72 -12.03
C LEU A 139 1.16 -16.62 -13.47
N ARG A 140 1.84 -15.87 -14.35
CA ARG A 140 1.31 -15.58 -15.69
C ARG A 140 0.94 -16.82 -16.51
N ALA A 141 1.68 -17.92 -16.34
CA ALA A 141 1.41 -19.19 -17.04
C ALA A 141 0.29 -20.02 -16.39
N ASP A 142 -0.06 -19.72 -15.14
CA ASP A 142 -1.03 -20.48 -14.34
C ASP A 142 -2.48 -20.08 -14.67
N PHE A 143 -2.70 -18.94 -15.34
CA PHE A 143 -4.02 -18.42 -15.71
C PHE A 143 -4.24 -18.39 -17.23
N ALA A 144 -4.91 -19.43 -17.74
CA ALA A 144 -5.07 -19.67 -19.17
C ALA A 144 -5.77 -18.52 -19.94
N ASP A 145 -6.67 -17.80 -19.29
CA ASP A 145 -7.42 -16.72 -19.93
C ASP A 145 -6.80 -15.32 -19.73
N GLY A 146 -5.83 -15.20 -18.82
CA GLY A 146 -5.02 -14.00 -18.64
C GLY A 146 -5.01 -13.40 -17.23
N LEU A 147 -4.47 -12.18 -17.16
CA LEU A 147 -4.28 -11.40 -15.94
C LEU A 147 -4.55 -9.93 -16.22
N ALA A 148 -5.18 -9.23 -15.28
CA ALA A 148 -5.40 -7.78 -15.35
C ALA A 148 -4.90 -7.09 -14.08
N TRP A 149 -4.21 -5.97 -14.26
CA TRP A 149 -3.74 -5.13 -13.17
C TRP A 149 -4.58 -3.85 -13.11
N VAL A 150 -5.15 -3.58 -11.94
CA VAL A 150 -6.04 -2.45 -11.70
C VAL A 150 -5.39 -1.56 -10.65
N ASP A 151 -4.78 -0.47 -11.11
CA ASP A 151 -4.23 0.56 -10.23
C ASP A 151 -5.36 1.46 -9.69
N LEU A 152 -5.58 1.40 -8.37
CA LEU A 152 -6.58 2.21 -7.68
C LEU A 152 -5.96 3.45 -6.99
N THR A 153 -4.69 3.75 -7.24
CA THR A 153 -3.95 4.82 -6.55
C THR A 153 -4.62 6.20 -6.68
N VAL A 154 -5.28 6.48 -7.80
CA VAL A 154 -5.96 7.77 -8.06
C VAL A 154 -7.45 7.74 -7.77
N LEU A 155 -8.01 6.58 -7.41
CA LEU A 155 -9.45 6.40 -7.28
C LEU A 155 -9.91 6.67 -5.85
N ARG A 156 -10.78 7.68 -5.70
CA ARG A 156 -11.38 8.05 -4.41
C ARG A 156 -12.82 7.60 -4.25
N ASP A 157 -13.53 7.38 -5.36
CA ASP A 157 -14.93 6.95 -5.36
C ASP A 157 -14.99 5.42 -5.56
N PRO A 158 -15.38 4.65 -4.54
CA PRO A 158 -15.51 3.19 -4.61
C PRO A 158 -16.49 2.72 -5.69
N SER A 159 -17.51 3.54 -6.02
CA SER A 159 -18.52 3.19 -7.02
C SER A 159 -17.96 3.11 -8.44
N LEU A 160 -16.78 3.70 -8.68
CA LEU A 160 -16.09 3.68 -9.96
C LEU A 160 -15.18 2.45 -10.13
N VAL A 161 -14.96 1.63 -9.09
CA VAL A 161 -14.11 0.43 -9.18
C VAL A 161 -14.54 -0.51 -10.33
N PRO A 162 -15.83 -0.84 -10.54
CA PRO A 162 -16.25 -1.67 -11.66
C PRO A 162 -15.89 -1.07 -13.03
N GLN A 163 -15.98 0.26 -13.17
CA GLN A 163 -15.58 0.96 -14.39
C GLN A 163 -14.06 0.86 -14.63
N THR A 164 -13.26 1.04 -13.59
CA THR A 164 -11.79 0.92 -13.68
C THR A 164 -11.37 -0.50 -14.08
N VAL A 165 -12.03 -1.52 -13.53
CA VAL A 165 -11.81 -2.92 -13.93
C VAL A 165 -12.22 -3.14 -15.39
N ALA A 166 -13.38 -2.63 -15.80
CA ALA A 166 -13.85 -2.73 -17.18
C ALA A 166 -12.84 -2.11 -18.16
N GLN A 167 -12.31 -0.93 -17.83
CA GLN A 167 -11.27 -0.26 -18.62
C GLN A 167 -9.98 -1.07 -18.69
N ALA A 168 -9.53 -1.65 -17.58
CA ALA A 168 -8.35 -2.53 -17.53
C ALA A 168 -8.52 -3.79 -18.42
N LEU A 169 -9.76 -4.27 -18.56
CA LEU A 169 -10.12 -5.40 -19.42
C LEU A 169 -10.40 -5.01 -20.89
N GLY A 170 -10.36 -3.72 -21.23
CA GLY A 170 -10.71 -3.22 -22.57
C GLY A 170 -12.21 -3.29 -22.89
N LEU A 171 -13.07 -3.37 -21.87
CA LEU A 171 -14.53 -3.33 -22.03
C LEU A 171 -15.00 -1.90 -22.26
N HIS A 172 -15.97 -1.74 -23.16
CA HIS A 172 -16.53 -0.45 -23.55
C HIS A 172 -17.92 -0.28 -22.95
N GLU A 173 -18.32 0.96 -22.69
CA GLU A 173 -19.64 1.27 -22.15
C GLU A 173 -20.76 0.76 -23.08
N GLN A 174 -21.81 0.20 -22.47
CA GLN A 174 -23.00 -0.29 -23.17
C GLN A 174 -24.22 0.39 -22.54
N ALA A 175 -25.08 1.00 -23.35
CA ALA A 175 -26.18 1.85 -22.87
C ALA A 175 -27.13 1.13 -21.89
N ASP A 176 -27.32 -0.18 -22.07
CA ASP A 176 -28.29 -0.96 -21.29
C ASP A 176 -27.63 -1.87 -20.24
N ARG A 177 -26.32 -1.75 -20.01
CA ARG A 177 -25.59 -2.68 -19.15
C ARG A 177 -24.53 -2.01 -18.27
N PRO A 178 -24.67 -2.05 -16.92
CA PRO A 178 -23.69 -1.46 -16.02
C PRO A 178 -22.35 -2.21 -16.08
N PHE A 179 -21.25 -1.50 -15.81
CA PHE A 179 -19.90 -2.09 -15.84
C PHE A 179 -19.74 -3.29 -14.91
N SER A 180 -20.40 -3.30 -13.75
CA SER A 180 -20.38 -4.44 -12.83
C SER A 180 -20.90 -5.74 -13.47
N GLU A 181 -21.97 -5.66 -14.25
CA GLU A 181 -22.53 -6.81 -14.98
C GLU A 181 -21.64 -7.23 -16.17
N GLN A 182 -21.07 -6.25 -16.87
CA GLN A 182 -20.12 -6.52 -17.96
C GLN A 182 -18.88 -7.26 -17.47
N VAL A 183 -18.28 -6.80 -16.37
CA VAL A 183 -17.10 -7.43 -15.75
C VAL A 183 -17.43 -8.84 -15.26
N ARG A 184 -18.59 -9.03 -14.61
CA ARG A 184 -19.06 -10.36 -14.19
C ARG A 184 -19.19 -11.32 -15.38
N THR A 185 -19.84 -10.86 -16.45
CA THR A 185 -20.02 -11.64 -17.68
C THR A 185 -18.67 -11.99 -18.31
N PHE A 186 -17.70 -11.07 -18.25
CA PHE A 186 -16.36 -11.31 -18.80
C PHE A 186 -15.64 -12.45 -18.08
N PHE A 187 -15.75 -12.56 -16.75
CA PHE A 187 -15.01 -13.54 -15.94
C PHE A 187 -15.72 -14.88 -15.74
N GLN A 188 -17.02 -14.99 -16.04
CA GLN A 188 -17.88 -16.11 -15.63
C GLN A 188 -17.28 -17.51 -15.86
N ASP A 189 -16.69 -17.75 -17.04
CA ASP A 189 -16.11 -19.06 -17.42
C ASP A 189 -14.58 -19.05 -17.55
N LYS A 190 -13.92 -17.95 -17.17
CA LYS A 190 -12.48 -17.73 -17.39
C LYS A 190 -11.64 -18.03 -16.16
N GLN A 191 -10.53 -18.73 -16.38
CA GLN A 191 -9.44 -18.88 -15.42
C GLN A 191 -8.53 -17.65 -15.50
N TYR A 192 -8.78 -16.69 -14.61
CA TYR A 192 -8.21 -15.35 -14.67
C TYR A 192 -7.69 -14.89 -13.31
N LEU A 193 -6.61 -14.09 -13.32
CA LEU A 193 -6.11 -13.39 -12.13
C LEU A 193 -6.38 -11.90 -12.23
N LEU A 194 -7.12 -11.35 -11.26
CA LEU A 194 -7.37 -9.93 -11.13
C LEU A 194 -6.51 -9.38 -9.98
N LEU A 195 -5.54 -8.53 -10.31
CA LEU A 195 -4.70 -7.84 -9.34
C LEU A 195 -5.22 -6.41 -9.11
N PHE A 196 -5.72 -6.14 -7.90
CA PHE A 196 -5.96 -4.77 -7.44
C PHE A 196 -4.75 -4.24 -6.68
N ASP A 197 -4.25 -3.08 -7.06
CA ASP A 197 -3.21 -2.38 -6.29
C ASP A 197 -3.82 -1.17 -5.60
N ASN A 198 -3.46 -0.99 -4.32
CA ASN A 198 -3.84 0.15 -3.49
C ASN A 198 -5.33 0.23 -3.14
N PHE A 199 -5.91 -0.86 -2.66
CA PHE A 199 -7.35 -0.97 -2.36
C PHE A 199 -7.78 -0.19 -1.10
N GLU A 200 -6.85 0.25 -0.23
CA GLU A 200 -7.18 0.86 1.07
C GLU A 200 -8.03 2.14 0.98
N GLN A 201 -8.05 2.84 -0.16
CA GLN A 201 -8.86 4.06 -0.33
C GLN A 201 -10.33 3.75 -0.61
N VAL A 202 -10.62 2.53 -1.07
CA VAL A 202 -11.93 2.11 -1.59
C VAL A 202 -12.37 0.80 -0.93
N LEU A 203 -12.08 0.62 0.36
CA LEU A 203 -12.44 -0.59 1.11
C LEU A 203 -13.95 -0.91 1.02
N SER A 204 -14.82 0.10 0.87
CA SER A 204 -16.25 -0.10 0.64
C SER A 204 -16.61 -0.73 -0.72
N ALA A 205 -15.67 -0.84 -1.65
CA ALA A 205 -15.82 -1.63 -2.87
C ALA A 205 -15.55 -3.14 -2.66
N ALA A 206 -15.28 -3.59 -1.43
CA ALA A 206 -15.07 -5.01 -1.13
C ALA A 206 -16.30 -5.87 -1.52
N ASP A 207 -17.51 -5.33 -1.43
CA ASP A 207 -18.74 -6.03 -1.85
C ASP A 207 -18.72 -6.40 -3.34
N PHE A 208 -18.14 -5.55 -4.18
CA PHE A 208 -17.95 -5.87 -5.60
C PHE A 208 -17.00 -7.04 -5.81
N VAL A 209 -15.92 -7.12 -5.02
CA VAL A 209 -14.98 -8.26 -5.05
C VAL A 209 -15.69 -9.54 -4.59
N ALA A 210 -16.48 -9.46 -3.51
CA ALA A 210 -17.27 -10.58 -3.03
C ALA A 210 -18.24 -11.11 -4.10
N ASP A 211 -18.96 -10.22 -4.77
CA ASP A 211 -19.88 -10.55 -5.87
C ASP A 211 -19.19 -11.26 -7.04
N LEU A 212 -17.99 -10.81 -7.42
CA LEU A 212 -17.19 -11.46 -8.45
C LEU A 212 -16.75 -12.86 -8.02
N LEU A 213 -16.32 -13.02 -6.78
CA LEU A 213 -15.91 -14.33 -6.25
C LEU A 213 -17.07 -15.32 -6.22
N VAL A 214 -18.28 -14.87 -5.86
CA VAL A 214 -19.49 -15.72 -5.87
C VAL A 214 -19.87 -16.11 -7.31
N SER A 215 -19.81 -15.18 -8.25
CA SER A 215 -20.35 -15.39 -9.60
C SER A 215 -19.37 -16.05 -10.58
N CYS A 216 -18.06 -15.95 -10.33
CA CYS A 216 -17.02 -16.33 -11.30
C CYS A 216 -16.09 -17.39 -10.67
N PRO A 217 -16.44 -18.69 -10.65
CA PRO A 217 -15.77 -19.70 -9.81
C PRO A 217 -14.29 -19.95 -10.14
N ARG A 218 -13.83 -19.53 -11.33
CA ARG A 218 -12.44 -19.67 -11.80
C ARG A 218 -11.62 -18.37 -11.70
N LEU A 219 -12.23 -17.30 -11.19
CA LEU A 219 -11.54 -16.04 -10.90
C LEU A 219 -10.80 -16.16 -9.56
N GLN A 220 -9.53 -15.75 -9.57
CA GLN A 220 -8.75 -15.46 -8.37
C GLN A 220 -8.41 -13.97 -8.33
N VAL A 221 -8.41 -13.41 -7.12
CA VAL A 221 -8.17 -11.99 -6.87
C VAL A 221 -6.96 -11.85 -5.96
N LEU A 222 -5.97 -11.06 -6.39
CA LEU A 222 -4.85 -10.63 -5.58
C LEU A 222 -5.06 -9.14 -5.27
N VAL A 223 -4.92 -8.74 -4.02
CA VAL A 223 -5.12 -7.36 -3.61
C VAL A 223 -3.88 -6.88 -2.87
N THR A 224 -3.39 -5.68 -3.17
CA THR A 224 -2.54 -4.94 -2.24
C THR A 224 -3.38 -3.91 -1.52
N SER A 225 -3.27 -3.89 -0.20
CA SER A 225 -3.96 -2.93 0.63
C SER A 225 -3.15 -2.68 1.90
N ARG A 226 -3.40 -1.57 2.60
CA ARG A 226 -2.87 -1.42 3.97
C ARG A 226 -3.72 -2.15 4.99
N ALA A 227 -5.02 -2.25 4.72
CA ALA A 227 -6.01 -2.91 5.57
C ALA A 227 -6.69 -4.07 4.85
N PRO A 228 -7.09 -5.12 5.59
CA PRO A 228 -7.86 -6.21 5.02
C PRO A 228 -9.22 -5.72 4.49
N LEU A 229 -9.77 -6.47 3.55
CA LEU A 229 -11.10 -6.22 2.98
C LEU A 229 -12.22 -6.73 3.91
N HIS A 230 -11.87 -7.57 4.90
CA HIS A 230 -12.77 -8.25 5.82
C HIS A 230 -13.82 -9.15 5.12
N LEU A 231 -13.42 -9.78 4.02
CA LEU A 231 -14.27 -10.73 3.30
C LEU A 231 -14.07 -12.15 3.84
N ARG A 232 -15.13 -12.96 3.88
CA ARG A 232 -15.06 -14.36 4.38
C ARG A 232 -14.08 -15.25 3.62
N ALA A 233 -13.88 -14.97 2.34
CA ALA A 233 -12.98 -15.72 1.45
C ALA A 233 -11.53 -15.19 1.48
N GLU A 234 -11.26 -14.15 2.28
CA GLU A 234 -9.98 -13.46 2.30
C GLU A 234 -8.92 -14.27 3.04
N GLN A 235 -7.85 -14.59 2.32
CA GLN A 235 -6.59 -15.02 2.90
C GLN A 235 -5.65 -13.82 2.97
N GLN A 236 -5.04 -13.58 4.13
CA GLN A 236 -4.13 -12.45 4.32
C GLN A 236 -2.67 -12.89 4.28
N LEU A 237 -1.84 -12.09 3.61
CA LEU A 237 -0.38 -12.18 3.66
C LEU A 237 0.16 -10.85 4.20
N VAL A 238 0.52 -10.85 5.49
CA VAL A 238 1.02 -9.65 6.16
C VAL A 238 2.51 -9.48 5.88
N LEU A 239 2.89 -8.36 5.26
CA LEU A 239 4.29 -8.01 5.07
C LEU A 239 4.82 -7.21 6.24
N THR A 240 5.87 -7.74 6.86
CA THR A 240 6.67 -7.06 7.87
C THR A 240 7.86 -6.34 7.23
N PRO A 241 8.52 -5.41 7.93
CA PRO A 241 9.79 -4.84 7.47
C PRO A 241 10.85 -5.91 7.17
N LEU A 242 11.85 -5.55 6.36
CA LEU A 242 12.86 -6.52 5.92
C LEU A 242 13.67 -7.07 7.11
N THR A 243 14.20 -8.29 6.93
CA THR A 243 15.25 -8.79 7.82
C THR A 243 16.48 -7.88 7.76
N GLN A 244 17.30 -7.90 8.81
CA GLN A 244 18.50 -7.06 8.88
C GLN A 244 19.43 -7.28 7.68
N ALA A 245 19.66 -8.54 7.32
CA ALA A 245 20.51 -8.91 6.20
C ALA A 245 19.94 -8.41 4.86
N ALA A 246 18.63 -8.57 4.62
CA ALA A 246 17.97 -8.08 3.42
C ALA A 246 17.99 -6.54 3.33
N ALA A 247 17.76 -5.86 4.45
CA ALA A 247 17.81 -4.40 4.54
C ALA A 247 19.21 -3.86 4.20
N VAL A 248 20.27 -4.49 4.74
CA VAL A 248 21.67 -4.14 4.41
C VAL A 248 21.96 -4.36 2.93
N THR A 249 21.51 -5.48 2.35
CA THR A 249 21.67 -5.77 0.92
C THR A 249 20.99 -4.72 0.05
N LEU A 250 19.74 -4.36 0.37
CA LEU A 250 19.00 -3.31 -0.33
C LEU A 250 19.71 -1.95 -0.21
N PHE A 251 20.15 -1.55 0.99
CA PHE A 251 20.87 -0.30 1.18
C PHE A 251 22.14 -0.27 0.32
N ARG A 252 22.95 -1.34 0.32
CA ARG A 252 24.16 -1.42 -0.48
C ARG A 252 23.88 -1.31 -1.97
N GLU A 253 22.90 -2.05 -2.49
CA GLU A 253 22.55 -1.98 -3.92
C GLU A 253 22.15 -0.55 -4.31
N ARG A 254 21.33 0.11 -3.49
CA ARG A 254 20.84 1.46 -3.75
C ARG A 254 21.94 2.51 -3.61
N ALA A 255 22.76 2.40 -2.58
CA ALA A 255 23.89 3.29 -2.34
C ALA A 255 24.95 3.19 -3.43
N GLN A 256 25.26 1.97 -3.93
CA GLN A 256 26.24 1.76 -5.00
C GLN A 256 25.79 2.34 -6.35
N ARG A 257 24.48 2.39 -6.63
CA ARG A 257 23.95 3.08 -7.82
C ARG A 257 24.21 4.59 -7.79
N VAL A 258 24.34 5.16 -6.59
CA VAL A 258 24.60 6.59 -6.37
C VAL A 258 26.10 6.86 -6.25
N GLN A 259 26.84 6.00 -5.56
CA GLN A 259 28.28 6.07 -5.34
C GLN A 259 28.91 4.67 -5.46
N PRO A 260 29.41 4.28 -6.65
CA PRO A 260 29.89 2.92 -6.93
C PRO A 260 31.03 2.42 -6.03
N HIS A 261 31.86 3.34 -5.51
CA HIS A 261 33.02 3.02 -4.67
C HIS A 261 32.77 3.21 -3.17
N LEU A 262 31.51 3.31 -2.75
CA LEU A 262 31.17 3.45 -1.33
C LEU A 262 31.60 2.20 -0.55
N ASP A 263 32.52 2.37 0.40
CA ASP A 263 32.85 1.33 1.37
C ASP A 263 31.78 1.26 2.46
N ALA A 264 30.73 0.50 2.16
CA ALA A 264 29.59 0.33 3.03
C ALA A 264 29.80 -0.85 3.98
N THR A 265 30.51 -0.62 5.09
CA THR A 265 30.72 -1.65 6.12
C THR A 265 29.39 -2.11 6.74
N GLU A 266 29.27 -3.40 7.02
CA GLU A 266 28.03 -4.01 7.52
C GLU A 266 27.52 -3.38 8.83
N PRO A 267 28.35 -3.10 9.85
CA PRO A 267 27.86 -2.53 11.10
C PRO A 267 27.27 -1.12 10.95
N SER A 268 27.88 -0.30 10.08
CA SER A 268 27.41 1.08 9.85
C SER A 268 26.08 1.09 9.09
N VAL A 269 25.97 0.26 8.06
CA VAL A 269 24.73 0.11 7.29
C VAL A 269 23.63 -0.51 8.14
N ALA A 270 23.98 -1.50 8.98
CA ALA A 270 23.01 -2.16 9.83
C ALA A 270 22.32 -1.18 10.78
N ALA A 271 23.09 -0.30 11.43
CA ALA A 271 22.54 0.73 12.32
C ALA A 271 21.64 1.72 11.58
N ILE A 272 21.98 2.11 10.34
CA ILE A 272 21.14 2.97 9.51
C ILE A 272 19.83 2.27 9.16
N CYS A 273 19.89 1.02 8.72
CA CYS A 273 18.71 0.21 8.37
C CYS A 273 17.77 0.04 9.57
N GLU A 274 18.32 -0.14 10.77
CA GLU A 274 17.54 -0.22 12.01
C GLU A 274 16.86 1.11 12.35
N GLN A 275 17.55 2.24 12.21
CA GLN A 275 16.97 3.57 12.42
C GLN A 275 15.80 3.89 11.49
N VAL A 276 15.74 3.30 10.29
CA VAL A 276 14.67 3.50 9.31
C VAL A 276 13.64 2.36 9.31
N ASP A 277 13.54 1.63 10.42
CA ASP A 277 12.62 0.51 10.66
C ASP A 277 12.74 -0.64 9.65
N ARG A 278 13.82 -0.70 8.88
CA ARG A 278 14.04 -1.67 7.79
C ARG A 278 12.93 -1.63 6.72
N LEU A 279 12.26 -0.49 6.56
CA LEU A 279 11.28 -0.27 5.51
C LEU A 279 11.98 -0.03 4.16
N PRO A 280 11.71 -0.81 3.10
CA PRO A 280 12.35 -0.66 1.80
C PRO A 280 12.35 0.76 1.27
N LEU A 281 11.20 1.47 1.32
CA LEU A 281 11.13 2.85 0.86
C LEU A 281 12.04 3.79 1.67
N ALA A 282 12.06 3.63 3.01
CA ALA A 282 12.91 4.44 3.87
C ALA A 282 14.40 4.17 3.65
N ILE A 283 14.76 2.90 3.42
CA ILE A 283 16.13 2.48 3.05
C ILE A 283 16.55 3.13 1.74
N GLU A 284 15.68 3.11 0.72
CA GLU A 284 15.96 3.72 -0.59
C GLU A 284 16.17 5.23 -0.49
N LEU A 285 15.33 5.91 0.29
CA LEU A 285 15.44 7.34 0.56
C LEU A 285 16.74 7.66 1.31
N ALA A 286 17.09 6.91 2.35
CA ALA A 286 18.34 7.09 3.10
C ALA A 286 19.57 6.84 2.21
N ALA A 287 19.56 5.78 1.40
CA ALA A 287 20.66 5.43 0.51
C ALA A 287 20.92 6.50 -0.55
N ALA A 288 19.91 7.28 -0.97
CA ALA A 288 20.08 8.38 -1.91
C ALA A 288 20.99 9.51 -1.37
N HIS A 289 21.13 9.64 -0.05
CA HIS A 289 21.92 10.70 0.59
C HIS A 289 23.43 10.42 0.66
N VAL A 290 23.89 9.21 0.34
CA VAL A 290 25.32 8.87 0.40
C VAL A 290 26.19 9.71 -0.54
N ARG A 291 25.59 10.30 -1.60
CA ARG A 291 26.27 11.24 -2.51
C ARG A 291 26.82 12.47 -1.79
N VAL A 292 26.21 12.87 -0.68
CA VAL A 292 26.51 14.12 0.02
C VAL A 292 26.85 13.93 1.50
N LEU A 293 26.60 12.76 2.07
CA LEU A 293 26.88 12.43 3.47
C LEU A 293 27.66 11.11 3.57
N SER A 294 28.64 11.08 4.48
CA SER A 294 29.26 9.82 4.92
C SER A 294 28.28 8.99 5.76
N LEU A 295 28.49 7.68 5.87
CA LEU A 295 27.61 6.80 6.66
C LEU A 295 27.48 7.22 8.13
N PRO A 296 28.55 7.63 8.85
CA PRO A 296 28.41 8.12 10.22
C PRO A 296 27.54 9.38 10.32
N LEU A 297 27.71 10.34 9.40
CA LEU A 297 26.90 11.56 9.35
C LEU A 297 25.45 11.25 8.99
N LEU A 298 25.22 10.34 8.04
CA LEU A 298 23.87 9.91 7.68
C LEU A 298 23.14 9.34 8.89
N ARG A 299 23.79 8.46 9.65
CA ARG A 299 23.25 7.88 10.89
C ARG A 299 22.92 8.94 11.95
N GLU A 300 23.77 9.95 12.10
CA GLU A 300 23.52 11.05 13.03
C GLU A 300 22.31 11.89 12.61
N ARG A 301 22.19 12.19 11.31
CA ARG A 301 21.07 12.97 10.76
C ARG A 301 19.74 12.24 10.81
N LEU A 302 19.75 10.91 10.73
CA LEU A 302 18.56 10.06 10.89
C LEU A 302 18.00 10.03 12.33
N SER A 303 18.51 10.86 13.24
CA SER A 303 17.80 11.21 14.47
C SER A 303 16.49 11.99 14.22
N ASP A 304 16.41 12.74 13.11
CA ASP A 304 15.22 13.46 12.61
C ASP A 304 14.79 12.81 11.27
N ARG A 305 14.25 11.59 11.34
CA ARG A 305 14.08 10.69 10.18
C ARG A 305 13.21 11.32 9.11
N LEU A 306 12.05 11.87 9.45
CA LEU A 306 11.06 12.35 8.48
C LEU A 306 11.53 13.58 7.71
N ARG A 307 12.39 14.40 8.33
CA ARG A 307 13.04 15.52 7.66
C ARG A 307 14.04 15.05 6.61
N PHE A 308 14.76 13.96 6.88
CA PHE A 308 15.80 13.43 6.00
C PHE A 308 15.31 12.41 4.98
N LEU A 309 14.23 11.67 5.24
CA LEU A 309 13.68 10.66 4.33
C LEU A 309 12.81 11.30 3.24
N ARG A 310 13.45 12.12 2.41
CA ARG A 310 12.84 12.89 1.31
C ARG A 310 13.63 12.76 0.01
N GLY A 311 13.03 13.18 -1.10
CA GLY A 311 13.72 13.20 -2.40
C GLY A 311 13.72 11.87 -3.13
N GLY A 312 12.66 11.07 -2.95
CA GLY A 312 12.44 9.83 -3.67
C GLY A 312 12.42 10.01 -5.19
N ALA A 313 12.53 8.89 -5.90
CA ALA A 313 12.61 8.90 -7.36
C ALA A 313 11.35 9.54 -7.97
N ARG A 314 11.51 10.32 -9.04
CA ARG A 314 10.42 11.13 -9.63
C ARG A 314 9.34 10.29 -10.31
N ASP A 315 9.71 9.08 -10.70
CA ASP A 315 8.87 8.03 -11.28
C ASP A 315 8.06 7.28 -10.21
N LEU A 316 8.24 7.55 -8.92
CA LEU A 316 7.35 7.09 -7.87
C LEU A 316 6.10 8.00 -7.75
N PRO A 317 4.94 7.42 -7.39
CA PRO A 317 3.76 8.19 -7.00
C PRO A 317 4.11 9.21 -5.90
N GLU A 318 3.45 10.37 -5.90
CA GLU A 318 3.75 11.46 -4.94
C GLU A 318 3.78 10.97 -3.49
N ARG A 319 2.81 10.14 -3.10
CA ARG A 319 2.73 9.53 -1.77
C ARG A 319 3.91 8.64 -1.39
N GLN A 320 4.74 8.21 -2.34
CA GLN A 320 5.92 7.36 -2.10
C GLN A 320 7.23 8.14 -2.34
N ARG A 321 7.18 9.46 -2.58
CA ARG A 321 8.40 10.27 -2.77
C ARG A 321 9.07 10.62 -1.44
N THR A 322 8.35 10.57 -0.34
CA THR A 322 8.88 10.75 1.01
C THR A 322 8.22 9.76 1.97
N MET A 323 8.87 9.45 3.10
CA MET A 323 8.22 8.68 4.16
C MET A 323 7.07 9.45 4.81
N HIS A 324 7.21 10.77 4.93
CA HIS A 324 6.17 11.63 5.47
C HIS A 324 4.88 11.54 4.66
N GLU A 325 4.92 11.67 3.33
CA GLU A 325 3.74 11.53 2.48
C GLU A 325 3.16 10.11 2.51
N ALA A 326 4.02 9.09 2.61
CA ALA A 326 3.58 7.70 2.69
C ALA A 326 2.75 7.45 3.96
N ILE A 327 3.14 8.04 5.09
CA ILE A 327 2.43 7.90 6.37
C ILE A 327 1.22 8.81 6.42
N ALA A 328 1.34 10.07 5.98
CA ALA A 328 0.24 11.02 5.91
C ALA A 328 -0.95 10.47 5.12
N TRP A 329 -0.67 9.71 4.06
CA TRP A 329 -1.69 8.97 3.32
C TRP A 329 -2.51 8.02 4.21
N SER A 330 -1.84 7.18 5.02
CA SER A 330 -2.53 6.27 5.95
C SER A 330 -3.33 7.04 6.99
N TYR A 331 -2.72 8.07 7.58
CA TYR A 331 -3.34 8.87 8.63
C TYR A 331 -4.63 9.55 8.16
N ASN A 332 -4.63 10.10 6.95
CA ASN A 332 -5.78 10.81 6.39
C ASN A 332 -6.97 9.90 6.06
N LEU A 333 -6.77 8.57 5.97
CA LEU A 333 -7.85 7.59 5.78
C LEU A 333 -8.52 7.20 7.11
N LEU A 334 -7.91 7.53 8.25
CA LEU A 334 -8.47 7.22 9.57
C LEU A 334 -9.61 8.18 9.92
N PRO A 335 -10.70 7.69 10.54
CA PRO A 335 -11.67 8.53 11.22
C PRO A 335 -11.04 9.38 12.34
N PRO A 336 -11.66 10.52 12.73
CA PRO A 336 -11.11 11.44 13.72
C PRO A 336 -10.71 10.78 15.06
N THR A 337 -11.52 9.84 15.57
CA THR A 337 -11.23 9.13 16.82
C THR A 337 -9.95 8.29 16.71
N GLN A 338 -9.78 7.56 15.62
CA GLN A 338 -8.57 6.75 15.36
C GLN A 338 -7.35 7.65 15.13
N GLN A 339 -7.52 8.82 14.51
CA GLN A 339 -6.45 9.82 14.40
C GLN A 339 -5.97 10.33 15.76
N ARG A 340 -6.90 10.65 16.69
CA ARG A 340 -6.54 11.07 18.06
C ARG A 340 -5.71 10.00 18.77
N TRP A 341 -6.17 8.75 18.73
CA TRP A 341 -5.45 7.61 19.30
C TRP A 341 -4.07 7.44 18.67
N PHE A 342 -4.00 7.43 17.35
CA PHE A 342 -2.74 7.33 16.62
C PHE A 342 -1.71 8.38 17.07
N ARG A 343 -2.13 9.65 17.22
CA ARG A 343 -1.27 10.72 17.74
C ARG A 343 -0.83 10.44 19.18
N ALA A 344 -1.77 10.13 20.08
CA ALA A 344 -1.48 9.90 21.49
C ALA A 344 -0.53 8.72 21.72
N LEU A 345 -0.64 7.67 20.89
CA LEU A 345 0.24 6.49 20.94
C LEU A 345 1.72 6.82 20.65
N SER A 346 2.04 8.00 20.11
CA SER A 346 3.43 8.43 19.89
C SER A 346 4.21 8.66 21.19
N ILE A 347 3.51 8.81 22.32
CA ILE A 347 4.10 9.11 23.62
C ILE A 347 4.82 7.90 24.23
N PHE A 348 4.41 6.69 23.82
CA PHE A 348 5.02 5.46 24.31
C PHE A 348 6.39 5.21 23.69
N MET A 349 7.30 4.70 24.52
CA MET A 349 8.65 4.30 24.17
C MET A 349 8.84 2.81 24.44
N GLY A 350 9.26 2.05 23.43
CA GLY A 350 9.47 0.60 23.56
C GLY A 350 8.16 -0.22 23.60
N GLY A 351 7.10 0.29 22.99
CA GLY A 351 5.79 -0.35 22.92
C GLY A 351 4.95 -0.19 24.18
N TYR A 352 3.75 -0.78 24.17
CA TYR A 352 2.73 -0.59 25.18
C TYR A 352 1.73 -1.76 25.22
N THR A 353 1.00 -1.86 26.32
CA THR A 353 -0.13 -2.78 26.48
C THR A 353 -1.44 -2.10 26.08
N LEU A 354 -2.50 -2.89 25.83
CA LEU A 354 -3.83 -2.33 25.59
C LEU A 354 -4.31 -1.47 26.78
N ALA A 355 -4.12 -1.96 28.01
CA ALA A 355 -4.51 -1.23 29.22
C ALA A 355 -3.80 0.14 29.34
N ALA A 356 -2.53 0.22 28.95
CA ALA A 356 -1.80 1.48 28.94
C ALA A 356 -2.36 2.45 27.89
N ALA A 357 -2.63 1.96 26.68
CA ALA A 357 -3.24 2.75 25.62
C ALA A 357 -4.63 3.26 26.03
N GLU A 358 -5.49 2.41 26.59
CA GLU A 358 -6.82 2.80 27.06
C GLU A 358 -6.76 3.86 28.16
N SER A 359 -5.85 3.72 29.13
CA SER A 359 -5.71 4.68 30.22
C SER A 359 -5.18 6.04 29.77
N ILE A 360 -4.32 6.09 28.74
CA ILE A 360 -3.63 7.32 28.34
C ILE A 360 -4.36 8.00 27.19
N CYS A 361 -4.84 7.26 26.18
CA CYS A 361 -5.35 7.80 24.93
C CYS A 361 -6.77 8.36 25.02
N TRP A 362 -7.61 7.88 25.95
CA TRP A 362 -9.02 8.28 26.03
C TRP A 362 -9.28 9.65 26.66
N GLY A 363 -8.36 10.14 27.50
CA GLY A 363 -8.56 11.37 28.26
C GLY A 363 -9.82 11.33 29.12
N GLU A 364 -10.63 12.40 29.08
CA GLU A 364 -11.83 12.55 29.94
C GLU A 364 -13.14 12.08 29.28
N GLU A 365 -13.12 11.62 28.01
CA GLU A 365 -14.34 11.16 27.33
C GLU A 365 -14.81 9.80 27.91
N PRO A 366 -16.10 9.62 28.23
CA PRO A 366 -16.63 8.32 28.64
C PRO A 366 -16.51 7.32 27.48
N PHE A 367 -15.96 6.14 27.75
CA PHE A 367 -15.85 5.07 26.75
C PHE A 367 -16.25 3.72 27.32
N THR A 368 -16.59 2.80 26.42
CA THR A 368 -16.77 1.37 26.75
C THR A 368 -15.49 0.61 26.45
N PRO A 369 -15.08 -0.39 27.26
CA PRO A 369 -13.87 -1.18 26.99
C PRO A 369 -13.77 -1.73 25.56
N ASP A 370 -14.91 -2.03 24.92
CA ASP A 370 -14.97 -2.52 23.55
C ASP A 370 -14.50 -1.48 22.50
N GLU A 371 -14.62 -0.18 22.79
CA GLU A 371 -14.16 0.92 21.93
C GLU A 371 -12.63 1.04 21.88
N GLY A 372 -11.94 0.75 23.00
CA GLY A 372 -10.47 0.77 23.05
C GLY A 372 -9.87 -0.35 22.19
N LEU A 373 -10.34 -1.57 22.41
CA LEU A 373 -9.91 -2.74 21.63
C LEU A 373 -10.21 -2.57 20.14
N SER A 374 -11.41 -2.12 19.77
CA SER A 374 -11.77 -1.91 18.36
C SER A 374 -10.95 -0.79 17.69
N THR A 375 -10.59 0.26 18.43
CA THR A 375 -9.72 1.33 17.92
C THR A 375 -8.30 0.82 17.65
N ILE A 376 -7.72 0.04 18.57
CA ILE A 376 -6.41 -0.58 18.35
C ILE A 376 -6.46 -1.59 17.21
N ALA A 377 -7.50 -2.42 17.15
CA ALA A 377 -7.70 -3.36 16.05
C ALA A 377 -7.72 -2.64 14.69
N ALA A 378 -8.46 -1.53 14.58
CA ALA A 378 -8.49 -0.72 13.35
C ALA A 378 -7.12 -0.11 12.98
N LEU A 379 -6.31 0.30 13.97
CA LEU A 379 -4.96 0.81 13.73
C LEU A 379 -3.96 -0.29 13.33
N VAL A 380 -4.15 -1.51 13.84
CA VAL A 380 -3.42 -2.71 13.42
C VAL A 380 -3.82 -3.10 12.01
N ASP A 381 -5.12 -3.11 11.70
CA ASP A 381 -5.65 -3.34 10.36
C ASP A 381 -5.09 -2.30 9.38
N ALA A 382 -5.01 -1.02 9.76
CA ALA A 382 -4.39 0.02 8.95
C ALA A 382 -2.85 -0.11 8.79
N SER A 383 -2.24 -1.13 9.41
CA SER A 383 -0.80 -1.37 9.48
C SER A 383 0.00 -0.17 10.05
N LEU A 384 -0.62 0.63 10.92
CA LEU A 384 0.03 1.73 11.63
C LEU A 384 0.57 1.28 12.99
N VAL A 385 -0.12 0.33 13.63
CA VAL A 385 0.31 -0.34 14.86
C VAL A 385 0.72 -1.77 14.53
N GLN A 386 1.83 -2.22 15.11
CA GLN A 386 2.32 -3.59 15.03
C GLN A 386 2.00 -4.33 16.33
N VAL A 387 1.77 -5.64 16.24
CA VAL A 387 1.49 -6.51 17.39
C VAL A 387 2.55 -7.58 17.46
N GLU A 388 3.17 -7.72 18.62
CA GLU A 388 4.07 -8.82 18.95
C GLU A 388 3.47 -9.63 20.10
N ILE A 389 3.40 -10.96 19.95
CA ILE A 389 3.02 -11.84 21.06
C ILE A 389 4.29 -12.17 21.85
N THR A 390 4.36 -11.69 23.09
CA THR A 390 5.51 -11.91 23.95
C THR A 390 5.57 -13.37 24.45
N GLY A 391 6.70 -13.79 25.00
CA GLY A 391 6.90 -15.19 25.44
C GLY A 391 5.93 -15.69 26.52
N ASP A 392 5.20 -14.80 27.19
CA ASP A 392 4.12 -15.08 28.14
C ASP A 392 2.72 -15.08 27.50
N GLY A 393 2.63 -14.96 26.17
CA GLY A 393 1.38 -15.03 25.39
C GLY A 393 0.58 -13.72 25.36
N LEU A 394 1.11 -12.63 25.90
CA LEU A 394 0.43 -11.33 25.94
C LEU A 394 0.78 -10.48 24.69
N PRO A 395 -0.16 -9.69 24.16
CA PRO A 395 0.13 -8.79 23.05
C PRO A 395 0.87 -7.54 23.54
N ARG A 396 1.95 -7.19 22.84
CA ARG A 396 2.64 -5.89 22.95
C ARG A 396 2.50 -5.13 21.64
N TYR A 397 1.94 -3.94 21.74
CA TYR A 397 1.71 -3.05 20.62
C TYR A 397 2.89 -2.09 20.48
N HIS A 398 3.24 -1.75 19.25
CA HIS A 398 4.27 -0.74 18.99
C HIS A 398 4.02 0.00 17.67
N LEU A 399 4.49 1.23 17.59
CA LEU A 399 4.60 1.99 16.35
C LEU A 399 6.02 1.77 15.80
N LEU A 400 6.15 1.65 14.48
CA LEU A 400 7.47 1.80 13.83
C LEU A 400 8.01 3.21 14.12
N GLU A 401 9.32 3.38 14.33
CA GLU A 401 9.88 4.67 14.77
C GLU A 401 9.58 5.82 13.79
N VAL A 402 9.63 5.57 12.48
CA VAL A 402 9.28 6.56 11.44
C VAL A 402 7.79 6.93 11.51
N ILE A 403 6.91 5.97 11.86
CA ILE A 403 5.47 6.21 12.06
C ILE A 403 5.24 6.97 13.38
N ARG A 404 5.94 6.60 14.45
CA ARG A 404 5.90 7.25 15.76
C ARG A 404 6.32 8.71 15.69
N GLU A 405 7.38 9.01 14.92
CA GLU A 405 7.86 10.37 14.68
C GLU A 405 6.79 11.23 13.99
N TYR A 406 6.08 10.65 13.01
CA TYR A 406 4.98 11.35 12.32
C TYR A 406 3.81 11.59 13.27
N ALA A 407 3.43 10.57 14.05
CA ALA A 407 2.39 10.69 15.06
C ALA A 407 2.72 11.79 16.09
N ALA A 408 3.97 11.90 16.52
CA ALA A 408 4.44 12.94 17.44
C ALA A 408 4.43 14.35 16.80
N GLU A 409 4.76 14.49 15.51
CA GLU A 409 4.59 15.75 14.78
C GLU A 409 3.12 16.18 14.75
N GLN A 410 2.21 15.25 14.46
CA GLN A 410 0.78 15.53 14.45
C GLN A 410 0.25 15.85 15.85
N LEU A 411 0.73 15.16 16.89
CA LEU A 411 0.36 15.41 18.28
C LEU A 411 0.74 16.83 18.72
N ARG A 412 1.96 17.26 18.38
CA ARG A 412 2.44 18.63 18.60
C ARG A 412 1.64 19.66 17.82
N ALA A 413 1.33 19.37 16.55
CA ALA A 413 0.52 20.26 15.72
C ALA A 413 -0.91 20.43 16.27
N ALA A 414 -1.46 19.41 16.94
CA ALA A 414 -2.75 19.47 17.62
C ALA A 414 -2.70 20.22 18.97
N GLY A 415 -1.51 20.46 19.53
CA GLY A 415 -1.35 21.11 20.84
C GLY A 415 -1.71 20.22 22.03
N GLU A 416 -1.76 18.90 21.84
CA GLU A 416 -2.23 17.92 22.84
C GLU A 416 -1.08 17.23 23.59
N GLU A 417 0.18 17.51 23.23
CA GLU A 417 1.37 16.75 23.70
C GLU A 417 1.53 16.76 25.23
N GLU A 418 1.37 17.93 25.87
CA GLU A 418 1.61 18.08 27.31
C GLU A 418 0.63 17.27 28.17
N ASP A 419 -0.65 17.23 27.77
CA ASP A 419 -1.70 16.47 28.43
C ASP A 419 -1.41 14.95 28.39
N TYR A 420 -1.02 14.43 27.23
CA TYR A 420 -0.68 13.01 27.10
C TYR A 420 0.63 12.64 27.79
N GLN A 421 1.62 13.53 27.84
CA GLN A 421 2.85 13.30 28.60
C GLN A 421 2.58 13.23 30.11
N TRP A 422 1.72 14.12 30.63
CA TRP A 422 1.27 14.07 32.03
C TRP A 422 0.59 12.72 32.34
N ARG A 423 -0.41 12.33 31.55
CA ARG A 423 -1.12 11.05 31.73
C ARG A 423 -0.20 9.85 31.64
N HIS A 424 0.76 9.87 30.71
CA HIS A 424 1.77 8.83 30.59
C HIS A 424 2.60 8.70 31.87
N ALA A 425 3.10 9.82 32.39
CA ALA A 425 3.89 9.82 33.61
C ALA A 425 3.08 9.39 34.85
N GLU A 426 1.81 9.81 34.96
CA GLU A 426 0.90 9.35 36.02
C GLU A 426 0.62 7.85 35.94
N TYR A 427 0.31 7.34 34.75
CA TYR A 427 0.04 5.91 34.54
C TYR A 427 1.24 5.06 34.95
N TYR A 428 2.44 5.41 34.49
CA TYR A 428 3.64 4.63 34.81
C TYR A 428 4.08 4.76 36.28
N ALA A 429 3.78 5.88 36.95
CA ALA A 429 3.95 6.00 38.39
C ALA A 429 2.99 5.07 39.15
N ALA A 430 1.71 5.05 38.78
CA ALA A 430 0.69 4.19 39.38
C ALA A 430 0.96 2.70 39.13
N LEU A 431 1.36 2.33 37.92
CA LEU A 431 1.73 0.95 37.56
C LEU A 431 2.87 0.44 38.44
N ALA A 432 3.87 1.29 38.68
CA ALA A 432 5.04 0.94 39.46
C ALA A 432 4.71 0.76 40.97
N GLU A 433 3.75 1.53 41.48
CA GLU A 433 3.21 1.38 42.84
C GLU A 433 2.35 0.12 43.01
N GLU A 434 1.48 -0.17 42.03
CA GLU A 434 0.65 -1.38 42.02
C GLU A 434 1.51 -2.64 42.06
N ALA A 435 2.58 -2.65 41.26
CA ALA A 435 3.54 -3.74 41.21
C ALA A 435 4.16 -4.03 42.59
N GLU A 436 4.33 -3.04 43.47
CA GLU A 436 4.79 -3.26 44.85
C GLU A 436 3.70 -3.91 45.73
N ARG A 437 2.45 -3.44 45.61
CA ARG A 437 1.35 -3.85 46.50
C ARG A 437 0.89 -5.29 46.27
N VAL A 438 0.85 -5.74 45.01
CA VAL A 438 0.25 -7.03 44.64
C VAL A 438 1.12 -8.24 45.01
N GLY A 439 2.38 -8.04 45.39
CA GLY A 439 3.21 -9.14 45.89
C GLY A 439 3.38 -10.31 44.92
N ALA A 440 3.27 -10.06 43.59
CA ALA A 440 3.66 -11.03 42.59
C ALA A 440 5.12 -11.44 42.87
N GLY A 441 5.41 -12.75 42.91
CA GLY A 441 6.75 -13.25 43.24
C GLY A 441 7.84 -12.47 42.48
N GLN A 442 8.95 -12.16 43.14
CA GLN A 442 9.94 -11.15 42.70
C GLN A 442 10.26 -11.20 41.19
N GLY A 443 10.36 -12.40 40.59
CA GLY A 443 10.63 -12.58 39.16
C GLY A 443 9.53 -12.13 38.19
N GLY A 444 8.25 -12.31 38.49
CA GLY A 444 7.16 -11.91 37.59
C GLY A 444 6.95 -10.39 37.54
N ARG A 445 7.11 -9.75 38.71
CA ARG A 445 7.04 -8.29 38.86
C ARG A 445 8.16 -7.58 38.11
N GLU A 446 9.40 -8.05 38.28
CA GLU A 446 10.56 -7.45 37.63
C GLU A 446 10.52 -7.60 36.12
N ALA A 447 10.05 -8.75 35.60
CA ALA A 447 9.90 -8.96 34.17
C ALA A 447 8.88 -8.00 33.53
N HIS A 448 7.77 -7.70 34.22
CA HIS A 448 6.79 -6.74 33.73
C HIS A 448 7.35 -5.31 33.69
N LEU A 449 7.95 -4.84 34.80
CA LEU A 449 8.55 -3.50 34.88
C LEU A 449 9.77 -3.34 33.94
N GLU A 450 10.51 -4.42 33.68
CA GLU A 450 11.62 -4.43 32.72
C GLU A 450 11.16 -4.09 31.30
N ARG A 451 10.01 -4.63 30.87
CA ARG A 451 9.44 -4.29 29.56
C ARG A 451 8.97 -2.84 29.49
N GLU A 452 8.51 -2.29 30.62
CA GLU A 452 8.06 -0.89 30.72
C GLU A 452 9.21 0.09 31.03
N SER A 453 10.45 -0.37 31.13
CA SER A 453 11.61 0.46 31.51
C SER A 453 11.82 1.66 30.57
N ALA A 454 11.60 1.48 29.26
CA ALA A 454 11.72 2.57 28.29
C ALA A 454 10.65 3.67 28.51
N ASN A 455 9.41 3.26 28.80
CA ASN A 455 8.35 4.17 29.18
C ASN A 455 8.63 4.86 30.52
N GLY A 456 9.11 4.13 31.53
CA GLY A 456 9.52 4.71 32.81
C GLY A 456 10.61 5.77 32.69
N ARG A 457 11.62 5.53 31.83
CA ARG A 457 12.66 6.52 31.51
C ARG A 457 12.08 7.78 30.86
N ALA A 458 11.16 7.61 29.90
CA ALA A 458 10.53 8.73 29.21
C ALA A 458 9.69 9.58 30.18
N ALA A 459 8.91 8.94 31.04
CA ALA A 459 8.14 9.59 32.10
C ALA A 459 9.03 10.37 33.09
N LEU A 460 10.17 9.78 33.48
CA LEU A 460 11.15 10.43 34.36
C LEU A 460 11.80 11.66 33.73
N TYR A 461 12.19 11.54 32.46
CA TYR A 461 12.76 12.65 31.71
C TYR A 461 11.76 13.81 31.63
N TRP A 462 10.50 13.51 31.31
CA TRP A 462 9.43 14.50 31.28
C TRP A 462 9.21 15.18 32.65
N ALA A 463 9.09 14.38 33.73
CA ALA A 463 8.87 14.92 35.07
C ALA A 463 10.02 15.83 35.52
N TYR A 464 11.26 15.47 35.17
CA TYR A 464 12.44 16.30 35.44
C TYR A 464 12.41 17.63 34.67
N GLU A 465 12.16 17.60 33.36
CA GLU A 465 12.10 18.80 32.51
C GLU A 465 10.98 19.76 32.93
N ARG A 466 9.85 19.23 33.42
CA ARG A 466 8.71 20.03 33.90
C ARG A 466 8.80 20.45 35.36
N GLY A 467 9.79 19.95 36.11
CA GLY A 467 9.91 20.22 37.54
C GLY A 467 8.81 19.56 38.39
N GLU A 468 8.24 18.46 37.89
CA GLU A 468 7.21 17.67 38.58
C GLU A 468 7.84 16.74 39.61
N VAL A 469 8.26 17.34 40.73
CA VAL A 469 9.04 16.71 41.79
C VAL A 469 8.36 15.45 42.33
N THR A 470 7.09 15.54 42.73
CA THR A 470 6.36 14.43 43.37
C THR A 470 6.25 13.24 42.42
N LEU A 471 5.91 13.47 41.15
CA LEU A 471 5.77 12.41 40.17
C LEU A 471 7.12 11.79 39.81
N GLY A 472 8.15 12.61 39.60
CA GLY A 472 9.49 12.14 39.30
C GLY A 472 10.12 11.35 40.45
N LEU A 473 9.89 11.73 41.71
CA LEU A 473 10.34 10.94 42.87
C LEU A 473 9.65 9.58 42.96
N ARG A 474 8.33 9.51 42.71
CA ARG A 474 7.58 8.25 42.63
C ARG A 474 8.19 7.33 41.57
N LEU A 475 8.35 7.84 40.35
CA LEU A 475 8.94 7.08 39.24
C LEU A 475 10.39 6.64 39.53
N ALA A 476 11.23 7.54 40.07
CA ALA A 476 12.66 7.29 40.32
C ALA A 476 12.84 6.24 41.41
N THR A 477 11.96 6.22 42.40
CA THR A 477 11.99 5.21 43.47
C THR A 477 11.74 3.81 42.90
N TRP A 478 10.73 3.66 42.03
CA TRP A 478 10.33 2.34 41.55
C TRP A 478 11.19 1.81 40.41
N PHE A 479 11.38 2.61 39.36
CA PHE A 479 12.26 2.23 38.25
C PHE A 479 13.73 2.21 38.68
N GLY A 480 14.13 3.08 39.62
CA GLY A 480 15.46 3.03 40.22
C GLY A 480 15.73 1.71 40.96
N ARG A 481 14.76 1.18 41.71
CA ARG A 481 14.88 -0.16 42.34
C ARG A 481 15.09 -1.26 41.30
N LEU A 482 14.33 -1.25 40.20
CA LEU A 482 14.51 -2.20 39.09
C LEU A 482 15.92 -2.09 38.50
N TRP A 483 16.39 -0.88 38.22
CA TRP A 483 17.73 -0.66 37.66
C TRP A 483 18.82 -1.10 38.64
N LEU A 484 18.64 -0.87 39.95
CA LEU A 484 19.55 -1.38 40.98
C LEU A 484 19.62 -2.90 40.99
N THR A 485 18.49 -3.63 40.94
CA THR A 485 18.50 -5.10 40.91
C THR A 485 19.13 -5.66 39.63
N ARG A 486 19.15 -4.88 38.55
CA ARG A 486 19.81 -5.22 37.28
C ARG A 486 21.24 -4.67 37.13
N GLY A 487 21.81 -4.09 38.20
CA GLY A 487 23.19 -3.60 38.20
C GLY A 487 23.39 -2.25 37.50
N GLN A 488 22.32 -1.57 37.08
CA GLN A 488 22.32 -0.23 36.48
C GLN A 488 22.34 0.86 37.57
N MET A 489 23.30 0.74 38.50
CA MET A 489 23.37 1.60 39.70
C MET A 489 23.61 3.08 39.37
N SER A 490 24.40 3.36 38.34
CA SER A 490 24.71 4.73 37.91
C SER A 490 23.47 5.49 37.44
N GLU A 491 22.61 4.82 36.68
CA GLU A 491 21.37 5.41 36.16
C GLU A 491 20.36 5.66 37.28
N ALA A 492 20.16 4.67 38.17
CA ALA A 492 19.29 4.83 39.32
C ALA A 492 19.72 5.99 40.22
N ASN A 493 21.02 6.06 40.56
CA ASN A 493 21.55 7.15 41.39
C ASN A 493 21.46 8.50 40.69
N GLN A 494 21.70 8.57 39.37
CA GLN A 494 21.61 9.81 38.62
C GLN A 494 20.19 10.38 38.65
N TRP A 495 19.17 9.56 38.39
CA TRP A 495 17.78 10.01 38.41
C TRP A 495 17.30 10.41 39.81
N LEU A 496 17.62 9.60 40.83
CA LEU A 496 17.26 9.93 42.21
C LEU A 496 17.91 11.25 42.67
N SER A 497 19.21 11.44 42.37
CA SER A 497 19.95 12.65 42.74
C SER A 497 19.38 13.89 42.04
N ARG A 498 19.03 13.78 40.75
CA ARG A 498 18.40 14.86 39.99
C ARG A 498 17.05 15.27 40.58
N MET A 499 16.21 14.31 40.94
CA MET A 499 14.88 14.59 41.49
C MET A 499 14.95 15.15 42.92
N LEU A 500 15.87 14.66 43.76
CA LEU A 500 16.10 15.20 45.11
C LEU A 500 16.63 16.64 45.05
N ALA A 501 17.56 16.93 44.14
CA ALA A 501 18.05 18.29 43.96
C ALA A 501 16.93 19.27 43.52
N LEU A 502 15.97 18.81 42.69
CA LEU A 502 14.79 19.59 42.33
C LEU A 502 13.87 19.83 43.54
N ASP A 503 13.67 18.82 44.40
CA ASP A 503 12.87 18.95 45.64
C ASP A 503 13.49 19.97 46.61
N GLU A 504 14.80 19.87 46.85
CA GLU A 504 15.55 20.80 47.69
C GLU A 504 15.46 22.24 47.16
N ALA A 505 15.60 22.44 45.84
CA ALA A 505 15.48 23.75 45.23
C ALA A 505 14.07 24.34 45.37
N ARG A 506 13.02 23.51 45.30
CA ARG A 506 11.62 23.93 45.49
C ARG A 506 11.35 24.29 46.95
N GLY A 507 11.87 23.50 47.89
CA GLY A 507 11.79 23.77 49.33
C GLY A 507 12.50 25.06 49.72
N ALA A 508 13.66 25.35 49.12
CA ALA A 508 14.41 26.60 49.36
C ALA A 508 13.74 27.85 48.75
N GLN A 509 12.88 27.71 47.73
CA GLN A 509 12.10 28.81 47.17
C GLN A 509 10.80 29.08 47.94
N ALA A 510 10.30 28.09 48.68
CA ALA A 510 9.08 28.20 49.48
C ALA A 510 9.32 28.69 50.92
N ALA A 511 10.58 28.64 51.39
CA ALA A 511 11.05 29.18 52.67
C ALA A 511 11.53 30.63 52.53
#